data_AF-A0A8S1C2L8-F1
#
_entry.id   AF-A0A8S1C2L8-F1
#
_cell.length_a   1.000
_cell.length_b   1.000
_cell.length_c   1.000
_cell.angle_alpha   90.00
_cell.angle_beta   90.00
_cell.angle_gamma   90.00
#
_symmetry.space_group_name_H-M   'P 1'
#
loop_
_entity.id
_entity.type
_entity.pdbx_description
1 polymer ?
#
loop_
_entity_poly.entity_id
_entity_poly.type
_entity_poly.pdbx_seq_one_letter_code
_entity_poly.pdbx_strand_id
1 'polypeptide(L)'
;MDDSPIDPLQPTNVFCRRPQQDSDDSENEGGLGNVSRIVMRPAGHSGKAKRGHLCFDASFETGNLGRVDLVSEFEYDLFIRPDTCNPRLRLWFNFTVDNVRADQRVIFNIVNLSKSRNLFRDGMTPIIKSTSRPKWQRMPGTHVYYYRSPEHQNHYVLSFAFGFDREEDVYQFALCFPYSYSRCQAHADALERRHLTFMWRKQIATSLQQRRIDMITITHPHNLRPQSRQRVVCIFSRIHPGESPASFACQGLIDFLVSSHPISSALREHIVFHIVPMLNPDGVFLGNQRSSVMGFDLNRSWNKCSPFAQPALHALLKMLQDFDKDESIDLDFVMDMHAHSSLLGAFIYGNTYDDVYRHERHVVFQKLLAQNAEDFSLANTMYNRDPSKQGSTRRHFCSTLKESVNCYTLEVSLYGFQRPNETAITPYTEDAYFRLGRNVARTFYDYYRNVGVIPCGETVAAEVFPMPVVPPVAAAPRKPASVGSSAPSCNPDSQLQQGEEGRTSSHVLQLAVESRPAEAAGLPQRPLGRRVACPDGPQGVLAAPQPPPSLTIIDFNELTRGGLDVATGRRAARPRDRAARRSTSVSPHRRFACRNRSSSQHAFSRKKLA
;
A
#
# COMPACT_ATOMS: atom_id res chain seq x y z
N MET A 1 -44.03 -41.02 41.33
CA MET A 1 -42.56 -40.95 41.43
C MET A 1 -42.07 -41.03 40.00
N ASP A 2 -41.37 -39.98 39.62
CA ASP A 2 -41.06 -39.61 38.23
C ASP A 2 -39.85 -40.41 37.75
N ASP A 3 -39.95 -41.01 36.57
CA ASP A 3 -38.88 -41.77 35.90
C ASP A 3 -38.70 -41.20 34.49
N SER A 4 -37.54 -40.56 34.31
CA SER A 4 -36.67 -40.29 33.14
C SER A 4 -37.15 -40.69 31.72
N PRO A 5 -36.76 -39.99 30.62
CA PRO A 5 -35.33 -39.87 30.26
C PRO A 5 -34.86 -38.54 29.61
N ILE A 6 -33.55 -38.34 29.72
CA ILE A 6 -32.71 -37.34 29.04
C ILE A 6 -32.22 -37.95 27.71
N ASP A 7 -32.30 -37.21 26.59
CA ASP A 7 -31.18 -36.90 25.66
C ASP A 7 -31.62 -35.85 24.58
N PRO A 8 -30.76 -35.32 23.67
CA PRO A 8 -30.16 -33.99 23.73
C PRO A 8 -30.50 -33.12 22.49
N LEU A 9 -29.81 -31.99 22.33
CA LEU A 9 -29.76 -31.06 21.17
C LEU A 9 -30.78 -29.92 21.17
N GLN A 10 -30.41 -28.76 21.71
CA GLN A 10 -30.71 -27.47 21.06
C GLN A 10 -29.62 -26.40 21.33
N PRO A 11 -29.21 -25.62 20.32
CA PRO A 11 -28.27 -24.51 20.47
C PRO A 11 -28.93 -23.31 21.14
N THR A 12 -28.23 -22.71 22.10
CA THR A 12 -28.64 -21.51 22.83
C THR A 12 -28.62 -20.27 21.92
N ASN A 13 -29.77 -19.90 21.37
CA ASN A 13 -30.00 -18.58 20.77
C ASN A 13 -30.14 -17.52 21.88
N VAL A 14 -29.33 -16.46 21.80
CA VAL A 14 -29.27 -15.34 22.76
C VAL A 14 -30.39 -14.29 22.51
N PHE A 15 -31.51 -14.69 21.91
CA PHE A 15 -32.62 -13.77 21.62
C PHE A 15 -33.94 -14.32 22.14
N CYS A 16 -34.25 -14.00 23.40
CA CYS A 16 -35.63 -13.97 23.90
C CYS A 16 -35.74 -12.90 25.00
N ARG A 17 -36.11 -11.67 24.61
CA ARG A 17 -36.57 -10.64 25.56
C ARG A 17 -38.06 -10.88 25.86
N ARG A 18 -38.40 -10.91 27.14
CA ARG A 18 -39.80 -10.83 27.64
C ARG A 18 -40.40 -9.45 27.34
N PRO A 19 -41.72 -9.31 27.15
CA PRO A 19 -42.34 -8.01 26.90
C PRO A 19 -42.86 -7.38 28.20
N GLN A 20 -42.40 -6.17 28.55
CA GLN A 20 -43.28 -5.11 29.10
C GLN A 20 -42.56 -3.76 29.26
N GLN A 21 -43.25 -2.73 28.72
CA GLN A 21 -43.31 -1.30 29.08
C GLN A 21 -42.17 -0.34 28.71
N ASP A 22 -42.49 0.45 27.68
CA ASP A 22 -42.31 1.91 27.50
C ASP A 22 -40.91 2.52 27.68
N SER A 23 -40.24 2.75 26.55
CA SER A 23 -39.69 4.08 26.21
C SER A 23 -39.31 4.11 24.72
N ASP A 24 -39.92 5.04 24.01
CA ASP A 24 -39.47 5.54 22.71
C ASP A 24 -38.03 6.04 22.84
N ASP A 25 -37.08 5.29 22.26
CA ASP A 25 -35.78 5.77 21.75
C ASP A 25 -34.93 4.55 21.34
N SER A 26 -35.18 3.95 20.16
CA SER A 26 -34.18 3.09 19.51
C SER A 26 -34.46 2.84 18.02
N GLU A 27 -34.47 3.89 17.20
CA GLU A 27 -34.40 3.75 15.72
C GLU A 27 -33.10 4.32 15.10
N ASN A 28 -32.04 4.55 15.89
CA ASN A 28 -30.82 5.20 15.34
C ASN A 28 -29.49 4.46 15.57
N GLU A 29 -29.51 3.15 15.83
CA GLU A 29 -28.29 2.33 15.70
C GLU A 29 -28.08 1.98 14.22
N GLY A 30 -27.42 2.91 13.51
CA GLY A 30 -27.14 2.84 12.07
C GLY A 30 -26.57 1.49 11.63
N GLY A 31 -27.07 1.04 10.47
CA GLY A 31 -26.89 -0.31 9.93
C GLY A 31 -25.51 -0.91 10.14
N LEU A 32 -25.49 -2.15 10.64
CA LEU A 32 -24.31 -2.95 10.96
C LEU A 32 -23.43 -3.34 9.74
N GLY A 33 -23.66 -2.74 8.57
CA GLY A 33 -23.08 -3.11 7.28
C GLY A 33 -22.54 -1.91 6.50
N ASN A 34 -22.11 -2.18 5.27
CA ASN A 34 -21.73 -1.11 4.34
C ASN A 34 -22.98 -0.42 3.78
N VAL A 35 -22.84 0.85 3.39
CA VAL A 35 -23.86 1.55 2.61
C VAL A 35 -24.04 0.87 1.26
N SER A 36 -25.30 0.68 0.87
CA SER A 36 -25.69 0.01 -0.38
C SER A 36 -26.58 0.95 -1.19
N ARG A 37 -25.99 1.59 -2.21
CA ARG A 37 -26.64 2.60 -3.07
C ARG A 37 -27.54 3.60 -2.32
N ILE A 38 -27.00 4.22 -1.27
CA ILE A 38 -27.72 5.20 -0.46
C ILE A 38 -27.71 6.55 -1.17
N VAL A 39 -28.89 7.03 -1.56
CA VAL A 39 -29.08 8.35 -2.18
C VAL A 39 -29.34 9.41 -1.10
N MET A 40 -28.44 10.37 -0.97
CA MET A 40 -28.57 11.49 -0.06
C MET A 40 -29.45 12.58 -0.68
N ARG A 41 -30.57 12.87 0.00
CA ARG A 41 -31.56 13.86 -0.43
C ARG A 41 -31.53 15.06 0.52
N PRO A 42 -31.52 16.30 0.02
CA PRO A 42 -31.71 17.48 0.86
C PRO A 42 -33.05 17.45 1.60
N ALA A 43 -33.12 18.12 2.74
CA ALA A 43 -34.35 18.25 3.51
C ALA A 43 -35.49 18.81 2.65
N GLY A 44 -36.71 18.27 2.82
CA GLY A 44 -37.90 18.67 2.06
C GLY A 44 -38.03 18.05 0.66
N HIS A 45 -37.06 17.24 0.20
CA HIS A 45 -37.16 16.51 -1.07
C HIS A 45 -37.66 15.08 -0.88
N SER A 46 -38.90 14.81 -1.31
CA SER A 46 -39.46 13.46 -1.40
C SER A 46 -39.56 12.97 -2.86
N GLY A 47 -39.57 11.66 -3.07
CA GLY A 47 -39.75 11.04 -4.39
C GLY A 47 -38.46 10.61 -5.10
N LYS A 48 -38.49 10.60 -6.44
CA LYS A 48 -37.39 10.12 -7.29
C LYS A 48 -36.11 10.93 -7.06
N ALA A 49 -34.97 10.25 -7.03
CA ALA A 49 -33.67 10.90 -6.95
C ALA A 49 -33.49 11.85 -8.14
N LYS A 50 -33.12 13.10 -7.86
CA LYS A 50 -32.74 14.07 -8.89
C LYS A 50 -31.24 13.96 -9.14
N ARG A 51 -30.79 14.40 -10.32
CA ARG A 51 -29.36 14.50 -10.62
C ARG A 51 -28.68 15.47 -9.64
N GLY A 52 -27.55 15.07 -9.09
CA GLY A 52 -26.86 15.78 -8.00
C GLY A 52 -27.25 15.32 -6.59
N HIS A 53 -28.29 14.48 -6.43
CA HIS A 53 -28.51 13.76 -5.17
C HIS A 53 -27.51 12.62 -5.09
N LEU A 54 -26.35 12.88 -4.47
CA LEU A 54 -25.25 11.93 -4.45
C LEU A 54 -25.67 10.56 -3.93
N CYS A 55 -25.25 9.52 -4.63
CA CYS A 55 -25.54 8.14 -4.31
C CYS A 55 -24.25 7.43 -3.91
N PHE A 56 -24.19 6.97 -2.67
CA PHE A 56 -23.02 6.34 -2.06
C PHE A 56 -23.18 4.83 -2.04
N ASP A 57 -22.14 4.12 -2.46
CA ASP A 57 -22.10 2.66 -2.39
C ASP A 57 -20.74 2.15 -1.93
N ALA A 58 -20.76 1.17 -1.03
CA ALA A 58 -19.60 0.41 -0.57
C ALA A 58 -19.89 -1.10 -0.52
N SER A 59 -20.93 -1.56 -1.21
CA SER A 59 -21.38 -2.95 -1.25
C SER A 59 -20.63 -3.77 -2.31
N PHE A 60 -19.31 -3.69 -2.28
CA PHE A 60 -18.42 -4.42 -3.19
C PHE A 60 -17.18 -4.93 -2.44
N GLU A 61 -16.42 -5.82 -3.08
CA GLU A 61 -15.21 -6.39 -2.50
C GLU A 61 -14.21 -5.29 -2.09
N THR A 62 -13.71 -5.34 -0.86
CA THR A 62 -12.87 -4.29 -0.22
C THR A 62 -13.60 -2.98 0.10
N GLY A 63 -14.88 -2.85 -0.19
CA GLY A 63 -15.67 -1.67 0.13
C GLY A 63 -15.80 -1.45 1.64
N ASN A 64 -15.72 -0.19 2.08
CA ASN A 64 -15.98 0.19 3.46
C ASN A 64 -16.44 1.65 3.53
N LEU A 65 -17.72 1.81 3.89
CA LEU A 65 -18.36 3.04 4.36
C LEU A 65 -19.67 2.59 5.02
N GLY A 66 -19.91 2.95 6.28
CA GLY A 66 -21.02 2.42 7.07
C GLY A 66 -22.25 3.33 7.10
N ARG A 67 -22.04 4.65 7.09
CA ARG A 67 -23.12 5.64 7.12
C ARG A 67 -22.66 6.95 6.49
N VAL A 68 -23.60 7.68 5.92
CA VAL A 68 -23.42 9.00 5.33
C VAL A 68 -24.54 9.91 5.83
N ASP A 69 -24.17 11.07 6.36
CA ASP A 69 -25.10 12.10 6.79
C ASP A 69 -24.89 13.34 5.92
N LEU A 70 -25.99 13.94 5.46
CA LEU A 70 -25.97 15.21 4.73
C LEU A 70 -26.10 16.33 5.76
N VAL A 71 -25.02 17.06 5.99
CA VAL A 71 -24.92 18.10 7.04
C VAL A 71 -25.45 19.43 6.52
N SER A 72 -25.06 19.79 5.30
CA SER A 72 -25.51 20.99 4.59
C SER A 72 -25.67 20.71 3.10
N GLU A 73 -26.00 21.71 2.28
CA GLU A 73 -26.18 21.53 0.82
C GLU A 73 -24.96 20.89 0.14
N PHE A 74 -23.75 21.14 0.66
CA PHE A 74 -22.50 20.70 0.04
C PHE A 74 -21.63 19.85 0.98
N GLU A 75 -22.08 19.57 2.20
CA GLU A 75 -21.26 18.94 3.23
C GLU A 75 -21.83 17.60 3.69
N TYR A 76 -20.96 16.60 3.75
CA TYR A 76 -21.33 15.24 4.14
C TYR A 76 -20.39 14.70 5.21
N ASP A 77 -20.98 14.18 6.27
CA ASP A 77 -20.26 13.40 7.26
C ASP A 77 -20.29 11.91 6.89
N LEU A 78 -19.11 11.35 6.76
CA LEU A 78 -18.86 9.97 6.37
C LEU A 78 -18.36 9.18 7.58
N PHE A 79 -19.06 8.09 7.88
CA PHE A 79 -18.73 7.19 8.98
C PHE A 79 -18.20 5.88 8.43
N ILE A 80 -16.93 5.60 8.70
CA ILE A 80 -16.29 4.32 8.37
C ILE A 80 -16.96 3.21 9.17
N ARG A 81 -17.29 2.10 8.50
CA ARG A 81 -17.80 0.90 9.16
C ARG A 81 -16.66 0.31 10.01
N PRO A 82 -16.88 0.03 11.31
CA PRO A 82 -15.88 -0.67 12.09
C PRO A 82 -15.58 -2.04 11.52
N ASP A 83 -14.38 -2.54 11.79
CA ASP A 83 -14.03 -3.92 11.47
C ASP A 83 -15.09 -4.89 12.02
N THR A 84 -15.37 -5.95 11.25
CA THR A 84 -16.34 -6.97 11.64
C THR A 84 -16.00 -7.56 13.00
N CYS A 85 -16.98 -7.61 13.91
CA CYS A 85 -16.83 -8.05 15.29
C CYS A 85 -15.76 -7.26 16.10
N ASN A 86 -15.35 -6.07 15.66
CA ASN A 86 -14.42 -5.22 16.40
C ASN A 86 -14.75 -3.71 16.25
N PRO A 87 -15.54 -3.13 17.19
CA PRO A 87 -16.02 -1.75 17.10
C PRO A 87 -14.95 -0.69 17.36
N ARG A 88 -13.68 -1.05 17.56
CA ARG A 88 -12.60 -0.10 17.88
C ARG A 88 -11.75 0.28 16.68
N LEU A 89 -11.80 -0.52 15.61
CA LEU A 89 -10.89 -0.39 14.47
C LEU A 89 -11.60 0.28 13.29
N ARG A 90 -11.14 1.49 12.93
CA ARG A 90 -11.66 2.31 11.82
C ARG A 90 -10.51 3.09 11.18
N LEU A 91 -10.16 2.75 9.94
CA LEU A 91 -9.15 3.49 9.15
C LEU A 91 -9.34 3.25 7.65
N TRP A 92 -9.52 1.99 7.24
CA TRP A 92 -9.80 1.63 5.85
C TRP A 92 -11.16 2.19 5.41
N PHE A 93 -11.16 2.92 4.31
CA PHE A 93 -12.38 3.31 3.59
C PHE A 93 -12.17 3.08 2.11
N ASN A 94 -13.23 2.66 1.44
CA ASN A 94 -13.27 2.47 0.00
C ASN A 94 -14.74 2.51 -0.43
N PHE A 95 -15.14 3.54 -1.15
CA PHE A 95 -16.54 3.74 -1.53
C PHE A 95 -16.64 4.42 -2.88
N THR A 96 -17.82 4.33 -3.48
CA THR A 96 -18.17 4.96 -4.75
C THR A 96 -19.26 6.00 -4.56
N VAL A 97 -19.24 7.01 -5.42
CA VAL A 97 -20.23 8.08 -5.51
C VAL A 97 -20.67 8.19 -6.96
N ASP A 98 -21.98 8.09 -7.20
CA ASP A 98 -22.62 8.32 -8.49
C ASP A 98 -23.83 9.26 -8.37
N ASN A 99 -24.58 9.43 -9.47
CA ASN A 99 -25.70 10.39 -9.58
C ASN A 99 -25.29 11.85 -9.29
N VAL A 100 -24.08 12.20 -9.72
CA VAL A 100 -23.48 13.53 -9.54
C VAL A 100 -24.02 14.51 -10.59
N ARG A 101 -23.85 15.81 -10.34
CA ARG A 101 -24.07 16.86 -11.34
C ARG A 101 -22.73 17.50 -11.73
N ALA A 102 -22.59 17.94 -12.97
CA ALA A 102 -21.40 18.65 -13.42
C ALA A 102 -21.24 19.95 -12.60
N ASP A 103 -19.99 20.26 -12.28
CA ASP A 103 -19.59 21.41 -11.45
C ASP A 103 -20.14 21.38 -10.01
N GLN A 104 -20.76 20.27 -9.58
CA GLN A 104 -21.17 20.09 -8.20
C GLN A 104 -19.94 19.98 -7.31
N ARG A 105 -19.87 20.84 -6.30
CA ARG A 105 -18.79 20.89 -5.31
C ARG A 105 -19.29 20.38 -3.98
N VAL A 106 -18.49 19.55 -3.33
CA VAL A 106 -18.82 18.95 -2.05
C VAL A 106 -17.61 18.89 -1.13
N ILE A 107 -17.87 18.79 0.16
CA ILE A 107 -16.90 18.51 1.22
C ILE A 107 -17.30 17.18 1.85
N PHE A 108 -16.36 16.24 1.86
CA PHE A 108 -16.50 14.96 2.53
C PHE A 108 -15.68 14.95 3.81
N ASN A 109 -16.33 14.75 4.96
CA ASN A 109 -15.72 14.69 6.28
C ASN A 109 -15.72 13.25 6.79
N ILE A 110 -14.55 12.61 6.91
CA ILE A 110 -14.45 11.33 7.62
C ILE A 110 -14.23 11.63 9.11
N VAL A 111 -15.26 11.37 9.92
CA VAL A 111 -15.35 11.89 11.30
C VAL A 111 -14.99 10.87 12.39
N ASN A 112 -14.86 9.59 12.06
CA ASN A 112 -14.73 8.51 13.06
C ASN A 112 -13.45 7.66 12.93
N LEU A 113 -12.34 8.25 12.47
CA LEU A 113 -11.05 7.57 12.40
C LEU A 113 -10.54 7.17 13.80
N SER A 114 -10.26 5.88 13.98
CA SER A 114 -9.83 5.32 15.28
C SER A 114 -8.40 5.70 15.68
N LYS A 115 -7.52 5.98 14.70
CA LYS A 115 -6.10 6.20 14.92
C LYS A 115 -5.76 7.68 14.76
N SER A 116 -5.51 8.37 15.87
CA SER A 116 -5.23 9.82 15.87
C SER A 116 -3.88 10.18 15.25
N ARG A 117 -2.85 9.33 15.38
CA ARG A 117 -1.55 9.50 14.72
C ARG A 117 -1.48 8.62 13.47
N ASN A 118 -1.55 9.25 12.32
CA ASN A 118 -1.44 8.61 11.01
C ASN A 118 -0.79 9.59 10.02
N LEU A 119 -0.51 9.09 8.81
CA LEU A 119 0.19 9.84 7.77
C LEU A 119 -0.62 11.00 7.17
N PHE A 120 -1.91 11.15 7.48
CA PHE A 120 -2.66 12.37 7.10
C PHE A 120 -2.09 13.62 7.80
N ARG A 121 -1.46 13.46 8.98
CA ARG A 121 -0.70 14.54 9.63
C ARG A 121 0.56 14.94 8.87
N ASP A 122 1.08 14.02 8.06
CA ASP A 122 2.32 14.17 7.31
C ASP A 122 2.03 14.44 5.81
N GLY A 123 0.81 14.87 5.47
CA GLY A 123 0.43 15.26 4.10
C GLY A 123 -0.08 14.14 3.20
N MET A 124 -0.33 12.93 3.73
CA MET A 124 -1.01 11.88 2.97
C MET A 124 -2.40 12.36 2.55
N THR A 125 -2.79 12.03 1.31
CA THR A 125 -4.13 12.30 0.78
C THR A 125 -4.82 11.02 0.31
N PRO A 126 -6.16 10.96 0.33
CA PRO A 126 -6.91 9.88 -0.29
C PRO A 126 -6.57 9.73 -1.77
N ILE A 127 -6.88 8.57 -2.34
CA ILE A 127 -6.81 8.34 -3.77
C ILE A 127 -8.21 8.30 -4.38
N ILE A 128 -8.28 8.72 -5.64
CA ILE A 128 -9.51 8.76 -6.43
C ILE A 128 -9.27 8.16 -7.82
N LYS A 129 -10.31 7.53 -8.36
CA LYS A 129 -10.44 7.25 -9.80
C LYS A 129 -11.90 7.44 -10.22
N SER A 130 -12.17 7.46 -11.51
CA SER A 130 -13.53 7.40 -12.04
C SER A 130 -13.65 6.37 -13.16
N THR A 131 -14.86 6.07 -13.60
CA THR A 131 -15.12 5.17 -14.74
C THR A 131 -14.38 5.62 -16.00
N SER A 132 -14.38 6.91 -16.32
CA SER A 132 -13.63 7.43 -17.47
C SER A 132 -12.13 7.63 -17.23
N ARG A 133 -11.69 7.68 -15.96
CA ARG A 133 -10.28 7.78 -15.55
C ARG A 133 -9.94 6.65 -14.58
N PRO A 134 -9.71 5.42 -15.08
CA PRO A 134 -9.61 4.22 -14.25
C PRO A 134 -8.31 4.13 -13.44
N LYS A 135 -7.31 4.97 -13.74
CA LYS A 135 -6.03 5.01 -13.01
C LYS A 135 -6.19 5.79 -11.71
N TRP A 136 -5.79 5.18 -10.60
CA TRP A 136 -5.77 5.83 -9.29
C TRP A 136 -4.83 7.03 -9.26
N GLN A 137 -5.30 8.13 -8.69
CA GLN A 137 -4.55 9.36 -8.50
C GLN A 137 -4.71 9.85 -7.05
N ARG A 138 -3.64 10.38 -6.46
CA ARG A 138 -3.73 11.05 -5.16
C ARG A 138 -4.42 12.39 -5.31
N MET A 139 -5.30 12.71 -4.36
CA MET A 139 -5.91 14.03 -4.30
C MET A 139 -4.83 15.10 -4.03
N PRO A 140 -4.95 16.31 -4.61
CA PRO A 140 -4.07 17.43 -4.27
C PRO A 140 -4.14 17.76 -2.78
N GLY A 141 -2.97 17.92 -2.14
CA GLY A 141 -2.89 18.25 -0.72
C GLY A 141 -3.57 19.55 -0.33
N THR A 142 -3.73 20.49 -1.27
CA THR A 142 -4.44 21.76 -1.08
C THR A 142 -5.95 21.57 -0.84
N HIS A 143 -6.52 20.40 -1.12
CA HIS A 143 -7.95 20.13 -0.94
C HIS A 143 -8.22 19.14 0.20
N VAL A 144 -7.21 18.75 0.97
CA VAL A 144 -7.32 17.73 2.01
C VAL A 144 -6.82 18.30 3.33
N TYR A 145 -7.65 18.19 4.36
CA TYR A 145 -7.40 18.75 5.67
C TYR A 145 -7.55 17.66 6.73
N TYR A 146 -6.61 17.60 7.66
CA TYR A 146 -6.67 16.68 8.79
C TYR A 146 -6.48 17.43 10.11
N TYR A 147 -7.56 17.60 10.86
CA TYR A 147 -7.61 18.51 12.01
C TYR A 147 -8.51 17.96 13.11
N ARG A 148 -8.47 18.58 14.30
CA ARG A 148 -9.43 18.30 15.37
C ARG A 148 -10.62 19.23 15.24
N SER A 149 -11.83 18.67 15.23
CA SER A 149 -13.05 19.48 15.14
C SER A 149 -13.80 19.52 16.48
N PRO A 150 -14.07 20.70 17.06
CA PRO A 150 -14.93 20.84 18.24
C PRO A 150 -16.35 20.30 18.01
N GLU A 151 -16.89 20.45 16.80
CA GLU A 151 -18.24 20.00 16.41
C GLU A 151 -18.34 18.47 16.43
N HIS A 152 -17.22 17.77 16.19
CA HIS A 152 -17.14 16.31 16.28
C HIS A 152 -16.43 15.86 17.56
N GLN A 153 -16.80 16.44 18.71
CA GLN A 153 -16.30 16.05 20.04
C GLN A 153 -14.76 16.08 20.15
N ASN A 154 -14.12 17.01 19.44
CA ASN A 154 -12.67 17.17 19.37
C ASN A 154 -11.93 15.92 18.81
N HIS A 155 -12.65 15.04 18.10
CA HIS A 155 -12.07 13.97 17.30
C HIS A 155 -11.31 14.53 16.09
N TYR A 156 -10.39 13.73 15.57
CA TYR A 156 -9.72 14.05 14.32
C TYR A 156 -10.64 13.76 13.14
N VAL A 157 -10.79 14.75 12.27
CA VAL A 157 -11.59 14.70 11.04
C VAL A 157 -10.67 14.82 9.85
N LEU A 158 -10.90 13.98 8.85
CA LEU A 158 -10.28 14.09 7.53
C LEU A 158 -11.31 14.67 6.56
N SER A 159 -11.14 15.93 6.20
CA SER A 159 -12.02 16.64 5.27
C SER A 159 -11.35 16.76 3.91
N PHE A 160 -12.08 16.47 2.84
CA PHE A 160 -11.58 16.70 1.49
C PHE A 160 -12.65 17.31 0.59
N ALA A 161 -12.27 18.41 -0.08
CA ALA A 161 -13.11 19.10 -1.04
C ALA A 161 -12.98 18.44 -2.41
N PHE A 162 -14.11 18.25 -3.07
CA PHE A 162 -14.16 17.61 -4.39
C PHE A 162 -15.17 18.29 -5.32
N GLY A 163 -14.80 18.44 -6.59
CA GLY A 163 -15.66 18.94 -7.65
C GLY A 163 -15.89 17.87 -8.70
N PHE A 164 -17.15 17.53 -8.96
CA PHE A 164 -17.53 16.57 -9.99
C PHE A 164 -17.51 17.23 -11.36
N ASP A 165 -16.85 16.59 -12.32
CA ASP A 165 -16.66 17.13 -13.67
C ASP A 165 -17.44 16.35 -14.75
N ARG A 166 -17.92 15.14 -14.46
CA ARG A 166 -18.63 14.26 -15.41
C ARG A 166 -19.81 13.58 -14.73
N GLU A 167 -21.00 13.85 -15.24
CA GLU A 167 -22.27 13.34 -14.65
C GLU A 167 -22.44 11.83 -14.79
N GLU A 168 -21.88 11.27 -15.85
CA GLU A 168 -22.02 9.84 -16.17
C GLU A 168 -20.93 8.99 -15.52
N ASP A 169 -20.01 9.63 -14.78
CA ASP A 169 -18.93 8.94 -14.10
C ASP A 169 -19.35 8.44 -12.71
N VAL A 170 -18.89 7.24 -12.37
CA VAL A 170 -18.84 6.75 -10.99
C VAL A 170 -17.46 7.05 -10.43
N TYR A 171 -17.39 7.81 -9.34
CA TYR A 171 -16.14 8.19 -8.68
C TYR A 171 -15.88 7.24 -7.52
N GLN A 172 -14.67 6.71 -7.41
CA GLN A 172 -14.27 5.83 -6.31
C GLN A 172 -13.18 6.49 -5.48
N PHE A 173 -13.39 6.55 -4.17
CA PHE A 173 -12.47 7.11 -3.18
C PHE A 173 -11.95 6.00 -2.27
N ALA A 174 -10.65 5.98 -1.99
CA ALA A 174 -10.05 5.00 -1.09
C ALA A 174 -8.91 5.58 -0.26
N LEU A 175 -8.62 4.93 0.88
CA LEU A 175 -7.48 5.25 1.75
C LEU A 175 -6.15 5.11 1.01
N CYS A 176 -5.97 3.99 0.31
CA CYS A 176 -4.83 3.68 -0.57
C CYS A 176 -5.27 2.62 -1.61
N PHE A 177 -4.35 2.22 -2.51
CA PHE A 177 -4.70 1.35 -3.65
C PHE A 177 -5.35 0.05 -3.17
N PRO A 178 -6.61 -0.23 -3.51
CA PRO A 178 -7.24 -1.49 -3.13
C PRO A 178 -6.59 -2.67 -3.84
N TYR A 179 -6.34 -3.74 -3.08
CA TYR A 179 -5.90 -5.04 -3.61
C TYR A 179 -6.87 -6.10 -3.12
N SER A 180 -7.74 -6.55 -4.02
CA SER A 180 -8.83 -7.46 -3.68
C SER A 180 -8.37 -8.91 -3.63
N TYR A 181 -9.12 -9.77 -2.94
CA TYR A 181 -8.90 -11.21 -2.95
C TYR A 181 -9.11 -11.78 -4.36
N SER A 182 -10.12 -11.31 -5.10
CA SER A 182 -10.34 -11.71 -6.50
C SER A 182 -9.15 -11.35 -7.38
N ARG A 183 -8.55 -10.16 -7.22
CA ARG A 183 -7.30 -9.77 -7.91
C ARG A 183 -6.15 -10.72 -7.55
N CYS A 184 -6.02 -11.08 -6.27
CA CYS A 184 -5.01 -12.02 -5.79
C CYS A 184 -5.15 -13.40 -6.45
N GLN A 185 -6.37 -13.93 -6.52
CA GLN A 185 -6.66 -15.23 -7.13
C GLN A 185 -6.44 -15.18 -8.64
N ALA A 186 -6.92 -14.14 -9.32
CA ALA A 186 -6.70 -13.95 -10.75
C ALA A 186 -5.21 -13.86 -11.13
N HIS A 187 -4.39 -13.24 -10.27
CA HIS A 187 -2.93 -13.23 -10.43
C HIS A 187 -2.34 -14.64 -10.31
N ALA A 188 -2.71 -15.39 -9.27
CA ALA A 188 -2.26 -16.77 -9.10
C ALA A 188 -2.71 -17.68 -10.27
N ASP A 189 -3.97 -17.55 -10.72
CA ASP A 189 -4.51 -18.27 -11.88
C ASP A 189 -3.75 -17.92 -13.17
N ALA A 190 -3.36 -16.65 -13.34
CA ALA A 190 -2.56 -16.21 -14.49
C ALA A 190 -1.16 -16.82 -14.48
N LEU A 191 -0.54 -16.97 -13.31
CA LEU A 191 0.75 -17.63 -13.18
C LEU A 191 0.66 -19.13 -13.45
N GLU A 192 -0.38 -19.79 -12.96
CA GLU A 192 -0.61 -21.23 -13.15
C GLU A 192 -0.83 -21.58 -14.63
N ARG A 193 -1.57 -20.74 -15.37
CA ARG A 193 -1.77 -20.86 -16.83
C ARG A 193 -0.49 -20.74 -17.66
N ARG A 194 0.61 -20.26 -17.09
CA ARG A 194 1.91 -20.21 -17.78
C ARG A 194 2.63 -21.57 -17.78
N HIS A 195 2.13 -22.55 -17.02
CA HIS A 195 2.71 -23.91 -16.93
C HIS A 195 4.23 -23.91 -16.67
N LEU A 196 4.68 -23.03 -15.77
CA LEU A 196 6.09 -22.93 -15.40
C LEU A 196 6.52 -24.19 -14.64
N THR A 197 7.61 -24.82 -15.08
CA THR A 197 8.12 -26.07 -14.48
C THR A 197 8.71 -25.90 -13.08
N PHE A 198 8.93 -24.67 -12.65
CA PHE A 198 9.57 -24.29 -11.38
C PHE A 198 8.61 -23.57 -10.42
N MET A 199 7.30 -23.62 -10.67
CA MET A 199 6.29 -22.99 -9.83
C MET A 199 5.12 -23.94 -9.58
N TRP A 200 4.68 -24.03 -8.32
CA TRP A 200 3.48 -24.79 -7.94
C TRP A 200 2.61 -23.98 -6.99
N ARG A 201 1.30 -24.07 -7.20
CA ARG A 201 0.29 -23.51 -6.30
C ARG A 201 -0.34 -24.63 -5.50
N LYS A 202 -0.37 -24.49 -4.18
CA LYS A 202 -1.02 -25.44 -3.27
C LYS A 202 -1.97 -24.68 -2.35
N GLN A 203 -3.20 -25.15 -2.23
CA GLN A 203 -4.09 -24.67 -1.18
C GLN A 203 -3.66 -25.27 0.16
N ILE A 204 -3.36 -24.42 1.14
CA ILE A 204 -2.87 -24.84 2.46
C ILE A 204 -3.96 -24.81 3.54
N ALA A 205 -5.01 -24.02 3.32
CA ALA A 205 -6.16 -23.92 4.21
C ALA A 205 -7.37 -23.33 3.47
N THR A 206 -8.51 -23.33 4.16
CA THR A 206 -9.64 -22.45 3.89
C THR A 206 -9.80 -21.45 5.04
N SER A 207 -10.27 -20.25 4.72
CA SER A 207 -10.68 -19.27 5.72
C SER A 207 -12.01 -19.66 6.36
N LEU A 208 -12.48 -18.89 7.36
CA LEU A 208 -13.75 -19.17 8.03
C LEU A 208 -14.94 -19.05 7.07
N GLN A 209 -14.88 -18.11 6.13
CA GLN A 209 -15.86 -17.97 5.06
C GLN A 209 -15.51 -18.78 3.80
N GLN A 210 -14.75 -19.87 3.94
CA GLN A 210 -14.42 -20.83 2.87
C GLN A 210 -13.68 -20.23 1.66
N ARG A 211 -12.91 -19.15 1.85
CA ARG A 211 -11.98 -18.65 0.83
C ARG A 211 -10.69 -19.45 0.87
N ARG A 212 -10.10 -19.68 -0.29
CA ARG A 212 -8.83 -20.41 -0.41
C ARG A 212 -7.68 -19.59 0.16
N ILE A 213 -6.77 -20.28 0.82
CA ILE A 213 -5.48 -19.73 1.22
C ILE A 213 -4.43 -20.53 0.47
N ASP A 214 -3.82 -19.88 -0.50
CA ASP A 214 -2.87 -20.52 -1.40
C ASP A 214 -1.43 -20.18 -1.01
N MET A 215 -0.57 -21.18 -1.09
CA MET A 215 0.87 -21.04 -1.06
C MET A 215 1.40 -21.27 -2.48
N ILE A 216 2.30 -20.40 -2.92
CA ILE A 216 3.03 -20.49 -4.17
C ILE A 216 4.46 -20.92 -3.81
N THR A 217 4.87 -22.08 -4.31
CA THR A 217 6.24 -22.57 -4.22
C THR A 217 6.98 -22.20 -5.51
N ILE A 218 8.15 -21.56 -5.41
CA ILE A 218 8.99 -21.19 -6.56
C ILE A 218 10.40 -21.69 -6.33
N THR A 219 10.84 -22.66 -7.14
CA THR A 219 12.18 -23.25 -7.09
C THR A 219 12.42 -24.16 -8.29
N HIS A 220 13.68 -24.45 -8.62
CA HIS A 220 13.98 -25.50 -9.59
C HIS A 220 13.58 -26.89 -9.06
N PRO A 221 12.95 -27.77 -9.87
CA PRO A 221 12.49 -29.11 -9.43
C PRO A 221 13.55 -29.99 -8.77
N HIS A 222 14.83 -29.78 -9.09
CA HIS A 222 15.93 -30.55 -8.52
C HIS A 222 16.04 -30.37 -7.00
N ASN A 223 15.61 -29.21 -6.48
CA ASN A 223 15.61 -28.91 -5.04
C ASN A 223 14.56 -29.73 -4.26
N LEU A 224 13.50 -30.18 -4.93
CA LEU A 224 12.40 -30.91 -4.31
C LEU A 224 12.59 -32.44 -4.32
N ARG A 225 13.76 -32.93 -4.74
CA ARG A 225 14.08 -34.36 -4.75
C ARG A 225 14.35 -34.84 -3.31
N PRO A 226 14.00 -36.09 -2.93
CA PRO A 226 14.17 -36.58 -1.56
C PRO A 226 15.61 -36.54 -1.03
N GLN A 227 16.61 -36.57 -1.90
CA GLN A 227 18.03 -36.53 -1.52
C GLN A 227 18.59 -35.10 -1.39
N SER A 228 17.84 -34.10 -1.83
CA SER A 228 18.27 -32.70 -1.85
C SER A 228 18.04 -32.07 -0.48
N ARG A 229 19.08 -31.42 0.05
CA ARG A 229 18.96 -30.56 1.22
C ARG A 229 18.40 -29.21 0.78
N GLN A 230 17.24 -28.83 1.28
CA GLN A 230 16.49 -27.66 0.84
C GLN A 230 16.83 -26.43 1.67
N ARG A 231 17.16 -25.31 1.02
CA ARG A 231 17.24 -23.99 1.67
C ARG A 231 15.91 -23.26 1.47
N VAL A 232 15.17 -23.05 2.55
CA VAL A 232 13.78 -22.57 2.47
C VAL A 232 13.67 -21.12 2.96
N VAL A 233 12.97 -20.31 2.18
CA VAL A 233 12.51 -18.97 2.53
C VAL A 233 10.99 -18.96 2.56
N CYS A 234 10.40 -18.69 3.72
CA CYS A 234 8.95 -18.54 3.86
C CYS A 234 8.56 -17.07 3.98
N ILE A 235 7.64 -16.62 3.12
CA ILE A 235 7.14 -15.24 3.07
C ILE A 235 5.63 -15.26 3.06
N PHE A 236 5.00 -14.37 3.81
CA PHE A 236 3.55 -14.20 3.75
C PHE A 236 3.13 -12.77 3.94
N SER A 237 1.98 -12.42 3.37
CA SER A 237 1.48 -11.05 3.39
C SER A 237 0.00 -10.99 3.77
N ARG A 238 -0.46 -9.77 4.05
CA ARG A 238 -1.87 -9.45 4.26
C ARG A 238 -2.53 -10.21 5.42
N ILE A 239 -1.83 -10.25 6.55
CA ILE A 239 -2.44 -10.63 7.82
C ILE A 239 -3.49 -9.58 8.25
N HIS A 240 -3.15 -8.29 8.13
CA HIS A 240 -4.09 -7.19 8.37
C HIS A 240 -4.76 -6.75 7.05
N PRO A 241 -6.10 -6.65 7.00
CA PRO A 241 -6.79 -6.41 5.73
C PRO A 241 -6.85 -4.96 5.21
N GLY A 242 -6.39 -3.97 5.95
CA GLY A 242 -6.27 -2.59 5.46
C GLY A 242 -4.92 -2.31 4.81
N GLU A 243 -3.98 -3.25 4.88
CA GLU A 243 -2.58 -3.03 4.54
C GLU A 243 -2.27 -3.47 3.10
N SER A 244 -3.03 -2.95 2.13
CA SER A 244 -2.97 -3.41 0.74
C SER A 244 -1.61 -3.21 0.05
N PRO A 245 -0.77 -2.20 0.39
CA PRO A 245 0.58 -2.10 -0.16
C PRO A 245 1.43 -3.37 -0.01
N ALA A 246 1.23 -4.14 1.06
CA ALA A 246 1.93 -5.41 1.26
C ALA A 246 1.61 -6.44 0.17
N SER A 247 0.38 -6.44 -0.38
CA SER A 247 0.02 -7.30 -1.52
C SER A 247 0.76 -6.93 -2.79
N PHE A 248 0.90 -5.63 -3.06
CA PHE A 248 1.64 -5.16 -4.23
C PHE A 248 3.13 -5.52 -4.11
N ALA A 249 3.73 -5.33 -2.94
CA ALA A 249 5.11 -5.76 -2.70
C ALA A 249 5.27 -7.28 -2.86
N CYS A 250 4.37 -8.07 -2.27
CA CYS A 250 4.40 -9.53 -2.39
C CYS A 250 4.22 -10.01 -3.85
N GLN A 251 3.28 -9.42 -4.60
CA GLN A 251 3.12 -9.71 -6.02
C GLN A 251 4.39 -9.34 -6.80
N GLY A 252 5.00 -8.17 -6.54
CA GLY A 252 6.23 -7.75 -7.22
C GLY A 252 7.42 -8.68 -6.96
N LEU A 253 7.50 -9.25 -5.76
CA LEU A 253 8.46 -10.31 -5.42
C LEU A 253 8.19 -11.58 -6.23
N ILE A 254 6.95 -12.07 -6.24
CA ILE A 254 6.55 -13.27 -7.01
C ILE A 254 6.85 -13.08 -8.49
N ASP A 255 6.41 -11.96 -9.08
CA ASP A 255 6.58 -11.65 -10.50
C ASP A 255 8.08 -11.61 -10.88
N PHE A 256 8.94 -11.11 -10.00
CA PHE A 256 10.38 -11.17 -10.19
C PHE A 256 10.92 -12.60 -10.15
N LEU A 257 10.56 -13.37 -9.12
CA LEU A 257 11.03 -14.74 -8.92
C LEU A 257 10.59 -15.70 -10.04
N VAL A 258 9.48 -15.43 -10.73
CA VAL A 258 9.01 -16.22 -11.90
C VAL A 258 9.47 -15.66 -13.25
N SER A 259 10.21 -14.55 -13.27
CA SER A 259 10.73 -13.96 -14.50
C SER A 259 11.93 -14.73 -15.06
N SER A 260 12.35 -14.40 -16.29
CA SER A 260 13.57 -14.89 -16.91
C SER A 260 14.84 -14.17 -16.44
N HIS A 261 14.73 -13.26 -15.46
CA HIS A 261 15.88 -12.49 -15.00
C HIS A 261 16.97 -13.45 -14.43
N PRO A 262 18.26 -13.27 -14.76
CA PRO A 262 19.33 -14.17 -14.32
C PRO A 262 19.42 -14.34 -12.80
N ILE A 263 19.26 -13.25 -12.03
CA ILE A 263 19.13 -13.31 -10.56
C ILE A 263 18.02 -14.28 -10.13
N SER A 264 16.85 -14.22 -10.77
CA SER A 264 15.73 -15.10 -10.43
C SER A 264 16.02 -16.55 -10.78
N SER A 265 16.72 -16.82 -11.89
CA SER A 265 17.20 -18.16 -12.22
C SER A 265 18.16 -18.68 -11.16
N ALA A 266 19.21 -17.94 -10.81
CA ALA A 266 20.18 -18.33 -9.77
C ALA A 266 19.50 -18.57 -8.41
N LEU A 267 18.54 -17.71 -8.03
CA LEU A 267 17.73 -17.90 -6.83
C LEU A 267 16.93 -19.22 -6.88
N ARG A 268 16.27 -19.52 -8.00
CA ARG A 268 15.49 -20.76 -8.16
C ARG A 268 16.36 -22.00 -8.15
N GLU A 269 17.58 -21.92 -8.68
CA GLU A 269 18.52 -23.05 -8.67
C GLU A 269 18.91 -23.46 -7.24
N HIS A 270 19.01 -22.52 -6.30
CA HIS A 270 19.57 -22.82 -4.97
C HIS A 270 18.55 -22.76 -3.83
N ILE A 271 17.44 -22.04 -4.00
CA ILE A 271 16.53 -21.68 -2.91
C ILE A 271 15.10 -22.13 -3.22
N VAL A 272 14.39 -22.57 -2.18
CA VAL A 272 12.98 -22.89 -2.20
C VAL A 272 12.17 -21.76 -1.56
N PHE A 273 11.43 -21.01 -2.36
CA PHE A 273 10.54 -19.96 -1.87
C PHE A 273 9.14 -20.51 -1.64
N HIS A 274 8.62 -20.40 -0.42
CA HIS A 274 7.23 -20.65 -0.09
C HIS A 274 6.54 -19.33 0.26
N ILE A 275 5.60 -18.90 -0.59
CA ILE A 275 4.99 -17.58 -0.50
C ILE A 275 3.47 -17.72 -0.31
N VAL A 276 2.91 -17.15 0.76
CA VAL A 276 1.45 -17.04 0.96
C VAL A 276 1.01 -15.59 0.70
N PRO A 277 0.43 -15.28 -0.47
CA PRO A 277 0.16 -13.89 -0.87
C PRO A 277 -0.92 -13.20 -0.01
N MET A 278 -1.83 -13.97 0.60
CA MET A 278 -2.92 -13.40 1.38
C MET A 278 -3.36 -14.34 2.50
N LEU A 279 -3.03 -13.98 3.74
CA LEU A 279 -3.35 -14.80 4.91
C LEU A 279 -4.74 -14.50 5.52
N ASN A 280 -5.33 -13.34 5.23
CA ASN A 280 -6.65 -12.94 5.75
C ASN A 280 -7.63 -12.54 4.64
N PRO A 281 -8.01 -13.47 3.74
CA PRO A 281 -8.88 -13.17 2.60
C PRO A 281 -10.29 -12.69 3.02
N ASP A 282 -10.83 -13.18 4.14
CA ASP A 282 -12.15 -12.78 4.63
C ASP A 282 -12.20 -11.32 5.03
N GLY A 283 -11.22 -10.88 5.83
CA GLY A 283 -11.12 -9.49 6.22
C GLY A 283 -10.88 -8.57 5.01
N VAL A 284 -10.16 -9.04 3.98
CA VAL A 284 -9.93 -8.27 2.74
C VAL A 284 -11.25 -8.05 2.03
N PHE A 285 -12.00 -9.13 1.82
CA PHE A 285 -13.26 -9.10 1.11
C PHE A 285 -14.27 -8.16 1.77
N LEU A 286 -14.35 -8.21 3.11
CA LEU A 286 -15.25 -7.37 3.91
C LEU A 286 -14.81 -5.90 4.00
N GLY A 287 -13.58 -5.55 3.61
CA GLY A 287 -13.06 -4.20 3.79
C GLY A 287 -12.72 -3.87 5.25
N ASN A 288 -12.24 -4.84 6.02
CA ASN A 288 -11.70 -4.58 7.37
C ASN A 288 -10.33 -3.89 7.28
N GLN A 289 -9.92 -3.21 8.35
CA GLN A 289 -8.59 -2.60 8.49
C GLN A 289 -7.56 -3.57 9.06
N ARG A 290 -7.91 -4.35 10.08
CA ARG A 290 -6.91 -5.07 10.87
C ARG A 290 -7.35 -6.46 11.32
N SER A 291 -8.63 -6.67 11.60
CA SER A 291 -9.09 -7.94 12.17
C SER A 291 -9.48 -8.99 11.13
N SER A 292 -9.56 -10.25 11.58
CA SER A 292 -10.32 -11.30 10.90
C SER A 292 -11.83 -11.05 10.97
N VAL A 293 -12.62 -11.91 10.32
CA VAL A 293 -14.09 -11.88 10.39
C VAL A 293 -14.63 -12.03 11.82
N MET A 294 -13.90 -12.72 12.70
CA MET A 294 -14.26 -12.88 14.12
C MET A 294 -13.73 -11.74 15.02
N GLY A 295 -13.19 -10.66 14.44
CA GLY A 295 -12.70 -9.50 15.20
C GLY A 295 -11.31 -9.65 15.82
N PHE A 296 -10.61 -10.77 15.55
CA PHE A 296 -9.27 -11.01 16.09
C PHE A 296 -8.16 -10.34 15.27
N ASP A 297 -7.18 -9.77 15.97
CA ASP A 297 -5.89 -9.41 15.38
C ASP A 297 -5.05 -10.68 15.20
N LEU A 298 -4.93 -11.12 13.94
CA LEU A 298 -4.21 -12.35 13.60
C LEU A 298 -2.71 -12.24 13.95
N ASN A 299 -2.09 -11.06 13.80
CA ASN A 299 -0.68 -10.84 14.18
C ASN A 299 -0.50 -10.58 15.69
N ARG A 300 -1.47 -11.01 16.52
CA ARG A 300 -1.41 -11.12 18.00
C ARG A 300 -1.86 -12.50 18.49
N SER A 301 -2.04 -13.44 17.57
CA SER A 301 -2.70 -14.72 17.85
C SER A 301 -1.83 -15.95 17.58
N TRP A 302 -0.59 -15.78 17.12
CA TRP A 302 0.30 -16.92 16.80
C TRP A 302 0.52 -17.85 18.00
N ASN A 303 0.68 -17.31 19.21
CA ASN A 303 0.88 -18.06 20.44
C ASN A 303 -0.40 -18.71 21.02
N LYS A 304 -1.57 -18.45 20.43
CA LYS A 304 -2.88 -18.96 20.86
C LYS A 304 -3.74 -19.40 19.67
N CYS A 305 -3.06 -19.83 18.62
CA CYS A 305 -3.68 -20.15 17.35
C CYS A 305 -4.54 -21.42 17.46
N SER A 306 -5.78 -21.37 16.98
CA SER A 306 -6.69 -22.51 16.95
C SER A 306 -7.12 -22.83 15.51
N PRO A 307 -7.22 -24.10 15.10
CA PRO A 307 -7.72 -24.47 13.78
C PRO A 307 -9.16 -24.00 13.54
N PHE A 308 -9.96 -23.82 14.59
CA PHE A 308 -11.36 -23.40 14.47
C PHE A 308 -11.53 -21.89 14.36
N ALA A 309 -10.66 -21.09 14.98
CA ALA A 309 -10.77 -19.63 15.01
C ALA A 309 -9.82 -18.94 14.01
N GLN A 310 -8.66 -19.54 13.74
CA GLN A 310 -7.64 -19.03 12.83
C GLN A 310 -7.07 -20.18 11.95
N PRO A 311 -7.90 -20.85 11.12
CA PRO A 311 -7.45 -22.00 10.30
C PRO A 311 -6.23 -21.65 9.42
N ALA A 312 -6.21 -20.44 8.86
CA ALA A 312 -5.10 -19.91 8.07
C ALA A 312 -3.77 -19.91 8.83
N LEU A 313 -3.77 -19.36 10.05
CA LEU A 313 -2.58 -19.27 10.88
C LEU A 313 -2.16 -20.66 11.35
N HIS A 314 -3.12 -21.53 11.67
CA HIS A 314 -2.85 -22.87 12.18
C HIS A 314 -2.14 -23.73 11.13
N ALA A 315 -2.62 -23.70 9.88
CA ALA A 315 -1.99 -24.42 8.78
C ALA A 315 -0.56 -23.94 8.51
N LEU A 316 -0.34 -22.63 8.49
CA LEU A 316 0.99 -22.04 8.27
C LEU A 316 1.93 -22.31 9.46
N LEU A 317 1.44 -22.20 10.70
CA LEU A 317 2.19 -22.54 11.91
C LEU A 317 2.67 -23.99 11.88
N LYS A 318 1.77 -24.94 11.58
CA LYS A 318 2.10 -26.35 11.48
C LYS A 318 3.14 -26.61 10.39
N MET A 319 2.96 -26.03 9.21
CA MET A 319 3.91 -26.16 8.11
C MET A 319 5.31 -25.66 8.48
N LEU A 320 5.42 -24.50 9.13
CA LEU A 320 6.71 -23.96 9.56
C LEU A 320 7.38 -24.83 10.63
N GLN A 321 6.59 -25.40 11.55
CA GLN A 321 7.10 -26.36 12.54
C GLN A 321 7.56 -27.67 11.90
N ASP A 322 6.86 -28.14 10.87
CA ASP A 322 7.23 -29.35 10.14
C ASP A 322 8.54 -29.11 9.36
N PHE A 323 8.69 -27.96 8.69
CA PHE A 323 9.93 -27.55 8.03
C PHE A 323 11.10 -27.40 9.00
N ASP A 324 10.88 -26.83 10.17
CA ASP A 324 11.94 -26.64 11.17
C ASP A 324 12.40 -27.98 11.79
N LYS A 325 11.53 -28.99 11.87
CA LYS A 325 11.87 -30.32 12.38
C LYS A 325 12.56 -31.22 11.36
N ASP A 326 12.27 -31.04 10.08
CA ASP A 326 12.86 -31.85 9.01
C ASP A 326 14.35 -31.53 8.85
N GLU A 327 15.21 -32.53 9.02
CA GLU A 327 16.67 -32.36 8.92
C GLU A 327 17.16 -32.15 7.48
N SER A 328 16.33 -32.48 6.49
CA SER A 328 16.60 -32.19 5.08
C SER A 328 16.30 -30.73 4.71
N ILE A 329 15.64 -29.97 5.60
CA ILE A 329 15.24 -28.59 5.36
C ILE A 329 16.01 -27.63 6.27
N ASP A 330 16.74 -26.71 5.65
CA ASP A 330 17.29 -25.53 6.28
C ASP A 330 16.32 -24.36 6.08
N LEU A 331 15.42 -24.14 7.05
CA LEU A 331 14.57 -22.96 7.07
C LEU A 331 15.40 -21.72 7.45
N ASP A 332 15.75 -20.89 6.47
CA ASP A 332 16.61 -19.74 6.70
C ASP A 332 15.82 -18.49 7.12
N PHE A 333 14.64 -18.29 6.53
CA PHE A 333 13.84 -17.07 6.70
C PHE A 333 12.35 -17.33 6.91
N VAL A 334 11.77 -16.56 7.82
CA VAL A 334 10.33 -16.36 7.96
C VAL A 334 10.05 -14.86 7.98
N MET A 335 9.33 -14.36 6.97
CA MET A 335 9.07 -12.92 6.81
C MET A 335 7.59 -12.63 6.59
N ASP A 336 6.98 -11.79 7.44
CA ASP A 336 5.67 -11.21 7.18
C ASP A 336 5.77 -9.82 6.56
N MET A 337 4.98 -9.57 5.52
CA MET A 337 4.86 -8.25 4.87
C MET A 337 3.59 -7.54 5.31
N HIS A 338 3.78 -6.31 5.78
CA HIS A 338 2.79 -5.43 6.39
C HIS A 338 2.85 -4.02 5.78
N ALA A 339 1.86 -3.19 6.11
CA ALA A 339 1.89 -1.77 5.74
C ALA A 339 1.65 -0.86 6.94
N HIS A 340 2.36 0.27 6.97
CA HIS A 340 2.38 1.16 8.11
C HIS A 340 1.63 2.48 7.85
N SER A 341 0.69 2.80 8.74
CA SER A 341 -0.16 3.98 8.62
C SER A 341 0.39 5.25 9.26
N SER A 342 1.58 5.21 9.87
CA SER A 342 2.15 6.35 10.63
C SER A 342 3.62 6.65 10.34
N LEU A 343 4.29 5.87 9.48
CA LEU A 343 5.71 6.05 9.18
C LEU A 343 5.91 5.98 7.66
N LEU A 344 6.91 6.69 7.17
CA LEU A 344 7.31 6.76 5.78
C LEU A 344 8.35 5.68 5.44
N GLY A 345 8.44 5.35 4.15
CA GLY A 345 9.39 4.37 3.63
C GLY A 345 9.03 2.92 3.91
N ALA A 346 9.90 2.04 3.44
CA ALA A 346 9.94 0.63 3.79
C ALA A 346 10.95 0.41 4.93
N PHE A 347 10.67 -0.47 5.89
CA PHE A 347 11.58 -0.73 7.00
C PHE A 347 11.30 -2.09 7.63
N ILE A 348 12.25 -2.60 8.43
CA ILE A 348 12.13 -3.90 9.08
C ILE A 348 11.97 -3.76 10.59
N TYR A 349 11.05 -4.54 11.16
CA TYR A 349 11.05 -4.85 12.57
C TYR A 349 11.72 -6.22 12.78
N GLY A 350 12.88 -6.18 13.43
CA GLY A 350 13.66 -7.35 13.81
C GLY A 350 13.58 -7.65 15.31
N ASN A 351 14.35 -8.65 15.75
CA ASN A 351 14.44 -9.05 17.15
C ASN A 351 15.78 -8.64 17.76
N THR A 352 15.78 -8.39 19.07
CA THR A 352 17.02 -8.33 19.86
C THR A 352 17.39 -9.72 20.38
N TYR A 353 18.67 -10.06 20.21
CA TYR A 353 19.27 -11.32 20.63
C TYR A 353 20.35 -11.04 21.67
N ASP A 354 20.53 -11.97 22.61
CA ASP A 354 21.63 -11.88 23.58
C ASP A 354 22.92 -12.42 22.98
N ASP A 355 22.79 -13.41 22.09
CA ASP A 355 23.90 -13.92 21.28
C ASP A 355 24.30 -12.93 20.19
N VAL A 356 25.58 -12.52 20.22
CA VAL A 356 26.13 -11.50 19.33
C VAL A 356 26.15 -12.00 17.88
N TYR A 357 26.55 -13.25 17.64
CA TYR A 357 26.64 -13.81 16.28
C TYR A 357 25.27 -13.92 15.61
N ARG A 358 24.25 -14.33 16.37
CA ARG A 358 22.86 -14.36 15.93
C ARG A 358 22.36 -12.96 15.60
N HIS A 359 22.68 -11.96 16.43
CA HIS A 359 22.34 -10.57 16.14
C HIS A 359 23.03 -10.06 14.87
N GLU A 360 24.33 -10.30 14.73
CA GLU A 360 25.12 -9.89 13.55
C GLU A 360 24.55 -10.50 12.26
N ARG A 361 24.24 -11.80 12.25
CA ARG A 361 23.59 -12.46 11.11
C ARG A 361 22.21 -11.84 10.81
N HIS A 362 21.43 -11.55 11.85
CA HIS A 362 20.10 -10.97 11.72
C HIS A 362 20.11 -9.56 11.11
N VAL A 363 21.18 -8.79 11.31
CA VAL A 363 21.27 -7.43 10.77
C VAL A 363 21.80 -7.37 9.33
N VAL A 364 22.21 -8.49 8.72
CA VAL A 364 22.77 -8.50 7.36
C VAL A 364 21.71 -8.20 6.31
N PHE A 365 20.59 -8.94 6.31
CA PHE A 365 19.58 -8.86 5.25
C PHE A 365 19.03 -7.44 5.05
N GLN A 366 18.65 -6.78 6.13
CA GLN A 366 18.18 -5.40 6.13
C GLN A 366 19.22 -4.37 5.63
N LYS A 367 20.53 -4.60 5.90
CA LYS A 367 21.59 -3.68 5.45
C LYS A 367 21.76 -3.79 3.94
N LEU A 368 21.65 -5.01 3.41
CA LEU A 368 21.59 -5.25 1.97
C LEU A 368 20.31 -4.65 1.36
N LEU A 369 19.15 -4.80 2.04
CA LEU A 369 17.91 -4.18 1.56
C LEU A 369 18.02 -2.65 1.50
N ALA A 370 18.66 -2.03 2.49
CA ALA A 370 18.92 -0.59 2.50
C ALA A 370 19.80 -0.13 1.33
N GLN A 371 20.66 -0.99 0.80
CA GLN A 371 21.47 -0.71 -0.39
C GLN A 371 20.66 -0.89 -1.69
N ASN A 372 19.76 -1.87 -1.70
CA ASN A 372 18.97 -2.25 -2.88
C ASN A 372 17.69 -1.43 -3.07
N ALA A 373 17.20 -0.76 -2.02
CA ALA A 373 15.93 -0.06 -2.03
C ALA A 373 16.11 1.39 -1.55
N GLU A 374 15.95 2.35 -2.48
CA GLU A 374 16.02 3.80 -2.20
C GLU A 374 14.98 4.28 -1.19
N ASP A 375 13.87 3.54 -1.08
CA ASP A 375 12.75 3.83 -0.22
C ASP A 375 12.87 3.18 1.16
N PHE A 376 13.97 2.48 1.42
CA PHE A 376 14.24 1.85 2.71
C PHE A 376 14.71 2.85 3.76
N SER A 377 14.05 2.85 4.92
CA SER A 377 14.31 3.72 6.05
C SER A 377 15.04 2.97 7.17
N LEU A 378 16.35 3.18 7.26
CA LEU A 378 17.15 2.71 8.39
C LEU A 378 16.68 3.35 9.71
N ALA A 379 16.24 4.60 9.69
CA ALA A 379 15.77 5.31 10.89
C ALA A 379 14.50 4.71 11.50
N ASN A 380 13.62 4.12 10.68
CA ASN A 380 12.40 3.46 11.13
C ASN A 380 12.60 1.97 11.45
N THR A 381 13.74 1.40 11.07
CA THR A 381 14.08 0.00 11.34
C THR A 381 14.40 -0.16 12.83
N MET A 382 13.84 -1.18 13.48
CA MET A 382 14.03 -1.39 14.93
C MET A 382 14.19 -2.86 15.31
N TYR A 383 14.91 -3.09 16.42
CA TYR A 383 15.04 -4.40 17.07
C TYR A 383 14.48 -4.31 18.48
N ASN A 384 13.56 -5.20 18.81
CA ASN A 384 13.05 -5.27 20.17
C ASN A 384 12.59 -6.68 20.54
N ARG A 385 12.45 -6.87 21.85
CA ARG A 385 11.95 -8.09 22.50
C ARG A 385 10.69 -7.80 23.31
N ASP A 386 9.80 -6.94 22.81
CA ASP A 386 8.61 -6.50 23.55
C ASP A 386 7.68 -7.69 23.89
N PRO A 387 7.39 -7.95 25.19
CA PRO A 387 6.47 -9.00 25.62
C PRO A 387 5.05 -8.84 25.06
N SER A 388 4.59 -7.59 24.88
CA SER A 388 3.26 -7.30 24.32
C SER A 388 3.11 -7.78 22.86
N LYS A 389 4.24 -8.04 22.20
CA LYS A 389 4.31 -8.52 20.82
C LYS A 389 4.57 -10.01 20.72
N GLN A 390 4.59 -10.78 21.82
CA GLN A 390 4.89 -12.22 21.80
C GLN A 390 4.03 -13.04 20.81
N GLY A 391 2.78 -12.62 20.58
CA GLY A 391 1.86 -13.25 19.64
C GLY A 391 1.97 -12.75 18.19
N SER A 392 2.99 -11.93 17.87
CA SER A 392 3.29 -11.49 16.50
C SER A 392 4.25 -12.44 15.80
N THR A 393 4.21 -12.48 14.48
CA THR A 393 5.00 -13.37 13.61
C THR A 393 6.47 -13.39 14.04
N ARG A 394 7.15 -12.24 13.96
CA ARG A 394 8.59 -12.17 14.23
C ARG A 394 8.96 -12.60 15.64
N ARG A 395 8.08 -12.40 16.63
CA ARG A 395 8.35 -12.70 18.05
C ARG A 395 8.08 -14.17 18.36
N HIS A 396 6.94 -14.68 17.88
CA HIS A 396 6.52 -16.05 18.12
C HIS A 396 7.52 -17.02 17.47
N PHE A 397 7.77 -16.88 16.17
CA PHE A 397 8.66 -17.78 15.44
C PHE A 397 10.12 -17.66 15.85
N CYS A 398 10.57 -16.47 16.26
CA CYS A 398 11.90 -16.31 16.86
C CYS A 398 12.08 -17.12 18.15
N SER A 399 10.99 -17.39 18.88
CA SER A 399 11.02 -18.15 20.15
C SER A 399 10.72 -19.64 19.99
N THR A 400 10.09 -20.05 18.88
CA THR A 400 9.62 -21.43 18.69
C THR A 400 10.38 -22.22 17.63
N LEU A 401 11.02 -21.55 16.66
CA LEU A 401 11.84 -22.19 15.64
C LEU A 401 13.33 -22.20 16.03
N LYS A 402 14.15 -22.96 15.30
CA LYS A 402 15.60 -23.01 15.49
C LYS A 402 16.24 -21.63 15.49
N GLU A 403 17.36 -21.50 16.23
CA GLU A 403 18.07 -20.22 16.34
C GLU A 403 18.67 -19.74 15.01
N SER A 404 18.86 -20.65 14.06
CA SER A 404 19.30 -20.35 12.69
C SER A 404 18.28 -19.53 11.89
N VAL A 405 16.99 -19.62 12.21
CA VAL A 405 15.92 -18.98 11.45
C VAL A 405 15.88 -17.48 11.69
N ASN A 406 15.97 -16.70 10.62
CA ASN A 406 15.79 -15.25 10.67
C ASN A 406 14.31 -14.88 10.52
N CYS A 407 13.73 -14.27 11.55
CA CYS A 407 12.32 -13.87 11.58
C CYS A 407 12.16 -12.35 11.49
N TYR A 408 11.53 -11.84 10.44
CA TYR A 408 11.34 -10.39 10.20
C TYR A 408 9.89 -10.02 9.95
N THR A 409 9.56 -8.76 10.28
CA THR A 409 8.40 -8.08 9.73
C THR A 409 8.86 -6.96 8.82
N LEU A 410 8.52 -7.03 7.52
CA LEU A 410 8.73 -5.95 6.56
C LEU A 410 7.49 -5.05 6.55
N GLU A 411 7.69 -3.77 6.83
CA GLU A 411 6.65 -2.74 6.81
C GLU A 411 6.87 -1.82 5.62
N VAL A 412 5.79 -1.42 4.94
CA VAL A 412 5.83 -0.39 3.89
C VAL A 412 4.80 0.70 4.15
N SER A 413 5.18 1.97 3.99
CA SER A 413 4.27 3.10 4.22
C SER A 413 3.01 3.04 3.34
N LEU A 414 1.86 3.47 3.88
CA LEU A 414 0.65 3.72 3.07
C LEU A 414 0.77 4.97 2.17
N TYR A 415 1.70 5.87 2.47
CA TYR A 415 1.82 7.17 1.81
C TYR A 415 2.94 7.19 0.78
N GLY A 416 4.18 7.15 1.26
CA GLY A 416 5.36 7.48 0.48
C GLY A 416 6.63 7.27 1.29
N PHE A 417 7.73 7.69 0.71
CA PHE A 417 9.05 7.64 1.31
C PHE A 417 9.76 8.98 1.12
N GLN A 418 10.78 9.21 1.93
CA GLN A 418 11.61 10.39 1.85
C GLN A 418 13.04 9.92 1.57
N ARG A 419 13.65 10.41 0.49
CA ARG A 419 15.03 10.05 0.18
C ARG A 419 15.98 10.73 1.16
N PRO A 420 17.16 10.13 1.43
CA PRO A 420 18.22 10.83 2.13
C PRO A 420 18.52 12.16 1.45
N ASN A 421 18.55 13.26 2.24
CA ASN A 421 18.82 14.63 1.80
C ASN A 421 17.69 15.35 1.03
N GLU A 422 16.52 14.74 0.84
CA GLU A 422 15.34 15.43 0.31
C GLU A 422 14.36 15.76 1.44
N THR A 423 13.70 16.92 1.38
CA THR A 423 12.62 17.28 2.30
C THR A 423 11.24 16.87 1.79
N ALA A 424 11.12 16.66 0.48
CA ALA A 424 9.87 16.28 -0.16
C ALA A 424 9.58 14.79 0.03
N ILE A 425 8.33 14.47 0.35
CA ILE A 425 7.85 13.08 0.40
C ILE A 425 7.50 12.67 -1.03
N THR A 426 8.08 11.58 -1.51
CA THR A 426 7.71 10.94 -2.76
C THR A 426 6.58 9.94 -2.49
N PRO A 427 5.34 10.18 -2.97
CA PRO A 427 4.25 9.26 -2.75
C PRO A 427 4.46 7.96 -3.53
N TYR A 428 4.11 6.83 -2.91
CA TYR A 428 4.15 5.54 -3.59
C TYR A 428 3.10 5.46 -4.70
N THR A 429 3.50 4.88 -5.82
CA THR A 429 2.63 4.37 -6.88
C THR A 429 2.47 2.85 -6.75
N GLU A 430 1.50 2.24 -7.44
CA GLU A 430 1.40 0.78 -7.55
C GLU A 430 2.74 0.16 -8.01
N ASP A 431 3.36 0.76 -9.04
CA ASP A 431 4.66 0.33 -9.57
C ASP A 431 5.81 0.41 -8.57
N ALA A 432 5.79 1.41 -7.69
CA ALA A 432 6.79 1.57 -6.65
C ALA A 432 6.65 0.49 -5.56
N TYR A 433 5.43 0.10 -5.19
CA TYR A 433 5.23 -1.06 -4.32
C TYR A 433 5.69 -2.37 -4.97
N PHE A 434 5.38 -2.60 -6.26
CA PHE A 434 5.91 -3.75 -6.98
C PHE A 434 7.45 -3.73 -7.00
N ARG A 435 8.07 -2.56 -7.15
CA ARG A 435 9.52 -2.39 -7.14
C ARG A 435 10.15 -2.80 -5.81
N LEU A 436 9.53 -2.45 -4.69
CA LEU A 436 9.99 -2.89 -3.37
C LEU A 436 10.06 -4.42 -3.30
N GLY A 437 9.05 -5.12 -3.80
CA GLY A 437 9.06 -6.59 -3.92
C GLY A 437 10.23 -7.14 -4.73
N ARG A 438 10.53 -6.52 -5.87
CA ARG A 438 11.71 -6.87 -6.69
C ARG A 438 13.02 -6.64 -5.94
N ASN A 439 13.13 -5.55 -5.20
CA ASN A 439 14.32 -5.22 -4.42
C ASN A 439 14.53 -6.21 -3.25
N VAL A 440 13.44 -6.69 -2.63
CA VAL A 440 13.49 -7.79 -1.65
C VAL A 440 14.06 -9.06 -2.28
N ALA A 441 13.61 -9.43 -3.50
CA ALA A 441 14.15 -10.59 -4.21
C ALA A 441 15.65 -10.47 -4.50
N ARG A 442 16.10 -9.30 -5.01
CA ARG A 442 17.52 -9.01 -5.24
C ARG A 442 18.34 -9.08 -3.96
N THR A 443 17.77 -8.62 -2.84
CA THR A 443 18.42 -8.70 -1.53
C THR A 443 18.62 -10.15 -1.08
N PHE A 444 17.69 -11.06 -1.36
CA PHE A 444 17.93 -12.49 -1.11
C PHE A 444 19.11 -13.02 -1.92
N TYR A 445 19.22 -12.61 -3.20
CA TYR A 445 20.36 -13.03 -4.02
C TYR A 445 21.69 -12.54 -3.45
N ASP A 446 21.78 -11.26 -3.08
CA ASP A 446 22.98 -10.71 -2.47
C ASP A 446 23.30 -11.38 -1.13
N TYR A 447 22.27 -11.65 -0.31
CA TYR A 447 22.43 -12.37 0.95
C TYR A 447 23.02 -13.78 0.71
N TYR A 448 22.42 -14.55 -0.20
CA TYR A 448 22.83 -15.92 -0.46
C TYR A 448 24.17 -16.04 -1.19
N ARG A 449 24.56 -15.02 -1.96
CA ARG A 449 25.94 -14.90 -2.46
C ARG A 449 26.92 -14.63 -1.33
N ASN A 450 26.60 -13.71 -0.43
CA ASN A 450 27.49 -13.33 0.67
C ASN A 450 27.70 -14.49 1.66
N VAL A 451 26.70 -15.34 1.89
CA VAL A 451 26.83 -16.53 2.73
C VAL A 451 27.35 -17.77 1.99
N GLY A 452 27.70 -17.64 0.69
CA GLY A 452 28.31 -18.70 -0.10
C GLY A 452 27.37 -19.83 -0.56
N VAL A 453 26.05 -19.62 -0.48
CA VAL A 453 25.05 -20.58 -0.99
C VAL A 453 24.93 -20.49 -2.51
N ILE A 454 24.96 -19.28 -3.05
CA ILE A 454 25.00 -19.04 -4.50
C ILE A 454 26.46 -18.76 -4.90
N PRO A 455 27.08 -19.56 -5.78
CA PRO A 455 28.48 -19.39 -6.17
C PRO A 455 28.78 -18.02 -6.81
N CYS A 456 29.93 -17.43 -6.49
CA CYS A 456 30.34 -16.14 -7.06
C CYS A 456 30.62 -16.19 -8.58
N GLY A 457 30.82 -17.39 -9.16
CA GLY A 457 31.18 -17.62 -10.56
C GLY A 457 30.01 -17.88 -11.51
N GLU A 458 28.76 -17.97 -11.01
CA GLU A 458 27.58 -17.82 -11.86
C GLU A 458 27.48 -16.35 -12.27
N THR A 459 28.33 -15.95 -13.22
CA THR A 459 28.17 -14.69 -13.92
C THR A 459 26.76 -14.69 -14.50
N VAL A 460 25.93 -13.79 -13.97
CA VAL A 460 24.83 -13.23 -14.73
C VAL A 460 25.45 -12.78 -16.04
N ALA A 461 25.29 -13.57 -17.11
CA ALA A 461 25.58 -13.10 -18.44
C ALA A 461 24.70 -11.87 -18.60
N ALA A 462 25.31 -10.69 -18.49
CA ALA A 462 24.71 -9.47 -18.96
C ALA A 462 24.62 -9.66 -20.48
N GLU A 463 23.52 -10.24 -20.95
CA GLU A 463 23.14 -10.04 -22.32
C GLU A 463 22.94 -8.55 -22.47
N VAL A 464 23.95 -7.92 -23.08
CA VAL A 464 23.84 -6.58 -23.66
C VAL A 464 22.73 -6.71 -24.67
N PHE A 465 21.51 -6.32 -24.30
CA PHE A 465 20.46 -6.10 -25.28
C PHE A 465 21.00 -5.06 -26.26
N PRO A 466 21.13 -5.38 -27.56
CA PRO A 466 21.42 -4.35 -28.53
C PRO A 466 20.28 -3.33 -28.43
N MET A 467 20.66 -2.06 -28.22
CA MET A 467 19.73 -0.94 -28.30
C MET A 467 18.88 -1.11 -29.57
N PRO A 468 17.55 -0.93 -29.51
CA PRO A 468 16.74 -0.96 -30.70
C PRO A 468 17.30 0.10 -31.66
N VAL A 469 17.83 -0.36 -32.79
CA VAL A 469 18.18 0.50 -33.90
C VAL A 469 16.89 1.17 -34.32
N VAL A 470 16.76 2.46 -34.01
CA VAL A 470 15.68 3.31 -34.51
C VAL A 470 15.82 3.30 -36.03
N PRO A 471 14.87 2.73 -36.78
CA PRO A 471 14.93 2.82 -38.23
C PRO A 471 14.84 4.30 -38.62
N PRO A 472 15.59 4.75 -39.65
CA PRO A 472 15.54 6.13 -40.09
C PRO A 472 14.09 6.49 -40.43
N VAL A 473 13.64 7.63 -39.89
CA VAL A 473 12.32 8.21 -40.13
C VAL A 473 12.16 8.38 -41.64
N ALA A 474 11.33 7.53 -42.25
CA ALA A 474 10.90 7.72 -43.62
C ALA A 474 10.14 9.04 -43.72
N ALA A 475 10.59 9.91 -44.62
CA ALA A 475 9.97 11.19 -44.91
C ALA A 475 8.48 10.99 -45.23
N ALA A 476 7.62 11.80 -44.60
CA ALA A 476 6.19 11.78 -44.81
C ALA A 476 5.85 11.99 -46.30
N PRO A 477 4.99 11.14 -46.91
CA PRO A 477 4.56 11.36 -48.27
C PRO A 477 3.56 12.53 -48.32
N ARG A 478 3.80 13.43 -49.28
CA ARG A 478 2.86 14.50 -49.66
C ARG A 478 1.55 13.89 -50.15
N LYS A 479 0.42 14.38 -49.64
CA LYS A 479 -0.93 14.05 -50.11
C LYS A 479 -1.09 14.36 -51.60
N PRO A 480 -1.76 13.47 -52.37
CA PRO A 480 -2.59 13.90 -53.47
C PRO A 480 -4.08 13.87 -53.08
N ALA A 481 -4.85 14.64 -53.83
CA ALA A 481 -6.25 14.93 -53.63
C ALA A 481 -7.19 13.74 -53.94
N SER A 482 -8.42 13.91 -53.46
CA SER A 482 -9.67 13.17 -53.71
C SER A 482 -9.82 12.46 -55.06
N VAL A 483 -10.50 11.29 -55.06
CA VAL A 483 -11.82 11.03 -55.69
C VAL A 483 -12.14 9.52 -55.66
N GLY A 484 -13.35 9.17 -55.17
CA GLY A 484 -14.31 8.23 -55.77
C GLY A 484 -13.97 6.76 -56.08
N SER A 485 -14.73 5.87 -55.42
CA SER A 485 -15.50 4.75 -56.02
C SER A 485 -14.83 3.42 -56.40
N SER A 486 -15.49 2.36 -55.91
CA SER A 486 -15.74 1.02 -56.49
C SER A 486 -14.62 -0.03 -56.64
N ALA A 487 -14.71 -1.05 -55.77
CA ALA A 487 -14.92 -2.49 -56.07
C ALA A 487 -13.93 -3.31 -56.97
N PRO A 488 -13.91 -4.65 -56.84
CA PRO A 488 -12.67 -5.45 -56.77
C PRO A 488 -12.42 -6.36 -57.99
N SER A 489 -11.22 -6.96 -58.09
CA SER A 489 -11.05 -8.39 -58.45
C SER A 489 -9.58 -8.86 -58.52
N CYS A 490 -9.40 -10.10 -58.03
CA CYS A 490 -8.57 -11.21 -58.54
C CYS A 490 -7.04 -11.08 -58.75
N ASN A 491 -6.28 -11.72 -57.85
CA ASN A 491 -5.38 -12.91 -58.03
C ASN A 491 -5.06 -13.41 -59.46
N PRO A 492 -4.04 -14.29 -59.67
CA PRO A 492 -2.86 -14.65 -58.86
C PRO A 492 -1.56 -14.89 -59.70
N ASP A 493 -0.56 -15.56 -59.11
CA ASP A 493 0.48 -16.39 -59.75
C ASP A 493 1.66 -15.65 -60.43
N SER A 494 2.93 -16.07 -60.38
CA SER A 494 3.63 -17.28 -59.92
C SER A 494 5.16 -16.95 -59.95
N GLN A 495 5.94 -17.41 -58.96
CA GLN A 495 6.93 -18.49 -59.05
C GLN A 495 8.34 -18.18 -59.61
N LEU A 496 9.33 -18.64 -58.82
CA LEU A 496 10.62 -19.27 -59.21
C LEU A 496 11.69 -18.32 -59.82
N GLN A 497 13.00 -18.46 -59.61
CA GLN A 497 13.86 -19.39 -58.87
C GLN A 497 15.31 -18.84 -58.96
N GLN A 498 16.16 -19.29 -58.02
CA GLN A 498 17.61 -19.52 -58.17
C GLN A 498 18.50 -18.29 -58.42
N GLY A 499 19.76 -18.23 -57.99
CA GLY A 499 20.68 -19.14 -57.30
C GLY A 499 21.87 -18.25 -56.89
N GLU A 500 22.40 -18.43 -55.69
CA GLU A 500 23.65 -19.15 -55.44
C GLU A 500 24.93 -18.28 -55.50
N GLU A 501 25.66 -18.37 -54.38
CA GLU A 501 27.12 -18.30 -54.20
C GLU A 501 27.86 -17.01 -54.65
N GLY A 502 28.78 -16.43 -53.88
CA GLY A 502 29.60 -16.94 -52.79
C GLY A 502 31.02 -16.38 -52.98
N ARG A 503 31.78 -16.27 -51.86
CA ARG A 503 33.22 -15.88 -51.77
C ARG A 503 33.51 -14.38 -51.91
N THR A 504 34.35 -13.72 -51.11
CA THR A 504 35.43 -14.09 -50.15
C THR A 504 35.73 -12.78 -49.37
N SER A 505 35.86 -12.77 -48.03
CA SER A 505 37.12 -12.97 -47.28
C SER A 505 38.32 -12.19 -47.87
N SER A 506 39.14 -11.42 -47.16
CA SER A 506 39.25 -11.10 -45.74
C SER A 506 40.39 -10.08 -45.54
N HIS A 507 40.32 -9.42 -44.38
CA HIS A 507 41.43 -9.10 -43.46
C HIS A 507 42.49 -8.01 -43.72
N VAL A 508 42.86 -7.49 -42.53
CA VAL A 508 44.12 -6.89 -42.05
C VAL A 508 44.08 -5.36 -41.93
N LEU A 509 43.81 -4.79 -40.74
CA LEU A 509 44.61 -4.58 -39.51
C LEU A 509 45.54 -3.36 -39.55
N GLN A 510 45.67 -2.75 -38.36
CA GLN A 510 46.60 -1.72 -37.87
C GLN A 510 46.11 -0.27 -37.99
N LEU A 511 45.76 0.41 -36.89
CA LEU A 511 46.48 0.78 -35.65
C LEU A 511 47.05 2.20 -35.75
N ALA A 512 46.87 2.92 -34.63
CA ALA A 512 47.62 4.08 -34.16
C ALA A 512 47.19 5.46 -34.73
N VAL A 513 47.20 6.60 -34.03
CA VAL A 513 47.41 7.04 -32.63
C VAL A 513 47.33 8.59 -32.69
N GLU A 514 46.83 9.26 -31.63
CA GLU A 514 47.03 10.69 -31.28
C GLU A 514 46.47 11.77 -32.26
N SER A 515 46.10 13.01 -31.90
CA SER A 515 46.20 13.84 -30.70
C SER A 515 45.29 15.09 -30.87
N ARG A 516 44.87 15.64 -29.72
CA ARG A 516 44.18 16.93 -29.39
C ARG A 516 44.85 18.23 -29.97
N PRO A 517 44.45 19.48 -29.61
CA PRO A 517 43.14 20.18 -29.41
C PRO A 517 43.11 21.68 -29.92
N ALA A 518 42.10 22.46 -29.45
CA ALA A 518 42.05 23.93 -29.15
C ALA A 518 41.24 24.85 -30.13
N GLU A 519 40.13 25.47 -29.67
CA GLU A 519 39.95 26.90 -29.23
C GLU A 519 39.58 27.86 -30.40
N ALA A 520 38.80 28.94 -30.34
CA ALA A 520 37.98 29.64 -29.35
C ALA A 520 37.05 30.69 -30.06
N ALA A 521 35.97 31.09 -29.37
CA ALA A 521 35.28 32.41 -29.26
C ALA A 521 35.09 33.41 -30.44
N GLY A 522 33.89 34.01 -30.50
CA GLY A 522 33.69 35.37 -31.08
C GLY A 522 32.24 35.74 -31.51
N LEU A 523 31.55 36.54 -30.69
CA LEU A 523 30.37 37.38 -31.00
C LEU A 523 30.83 38.86 -31.11
N PRO A 524 29.97 39.90 -31.33
CA PRO A 524 28.65 40.05 -32.00
C PRO A 524 28.62 41.29 -32.96
N GLN A 525 27.46 41.65 -33.57
CA GLN A 525 26.87 43.02 -33.58
C GLN A 525 25.60 43.17 -34.48
N ARG A 526 24.70 44.09 -34.08
CA ARG A 526 23.48 44.60 -34.76
C ARG A 526 23.73 46.02 -35.33
N PRO A 527 22.93 46.52 -36.30
CA PRO A 527 21.95 47.62 -36.09
C PRO A 527 20.71 47.54 -37.05
N LEU A 528 19.79 48.51 -37.26
CA LEU A 528 18.84 49.33 -36.47
C LEU A 528 17.97 50.14 -37.49
N GLY A 529 16.65 50.33 -37.25
CA GLY A 529 15.78 51.44 -37.78
C GLY A 529 15.01 51.23 -39.12
N ARG A 530 13.87 51.88 -39.46
CA ARG A 530 12.82 52.72 -38.77
C ARG A 530 11.68 53.09 -39.79
N ARG A 531 10.39 52.98 -39.39
CA ARG A 531 9.12 53.74 -39.73
C ARG A 531 8.56 53.91 -41.18
N VAL A 532 7.22 53.75 -41.35
CA VAL A 532 6.12 54.76 -41.63
C VAL A 532 4.74 54.03 -41.82
N ALA A 533 3.61 54.74 -41.64
CA ALA A 533 2.26 54.27 -41.26
C ALA A 533 1.15 54.24 -42.37
N CYS A 534 0.15 53.35 -42.17
CA CYS A 534 -1.34 53.33 -42.42
C CYS A 534 -1.99 53.90 -43.70
N PRO A 535 -3.09 53.30 -44.27
CA PRO A 535 -4.42 53.24 -43.61
C PRO A 535 -5.35 52.00 -43.87
N ASP A 536 -6.35 51.87 -42.99
CA ASP A 536 -7.70 51.27 -43.06
C ASP A 536 -7.95 49.75 -43.35
N GLY A 537 -8.74 49.12 -42.45
CA GLY A 537 -9.04 47.67 -42.35
C GLY A 537 -10.16 47.14 -43.26
N PRO A 538 -10.90 46.04 -42.92
CA PRO A 538 -10.85 45.22 -41.71
C PRO A 538 -10.85 43.67 -41.91
N GLN A 539 -10.70 42.95 -40.79
CA GLN A 539 -11.11 41.56 -40.48
C GLN A 539 -10.17 40.38 -40.80
N GLY A 540 -9.77 39.69 -39.71
CA GLY A 540 -9.23 38.33 -39.71
C GLY A 540 -8.24 38.03 -38.58
N VAL A 541 -8.60 38.23 -37.29
CA VAL A 541 -7.70 37.85 -36.18
C VAL A 541 -7.74 36.34 -35.98
N LEU A 542 -6.64 35.69 -36.33
CA LEU A 542 -6.29 34.32 -35.93
C LEU A 542 -6.12 34.26 -34.41
N ALA A 543 -6.87 33.37 -33.76
CA ALA A 543 -6.77 33.12 -32.33
C ALA A 543 -5.39 32.56 -31.95
N ALA A 544 -4.77 33.16 -30.93
CA ALA A 544 -3.56 32.66 -30.31
C ALA A 544 -3.78 31.27 -29.64
N PRO A 545 -2.73 30.46 -29.45
CA PRO A 545 -2.87 29.14 -28.84
C PRO A 545 -3.37 29.29 -27.40
N GLN A 546 -4.50 28.66 -27.09
CA GLN A 546 -5.02 28.58 -25.73
C GLN A 546 -4.04 27.77 -24.86
N PRO A 547 -3.69 28.25 -23.64
CA PRO A 547 -2.93 27.43 -22.71
C PRO A 547 -3.76 26.20 -22.28
N PRO A 548 -3.12 25.09 -21.87
CA PRO A 548 -3.84 23.91 -21.39
C PRO A 548 -4.71 24.29 -20.17
N PRO A 549 -5.87 23.63 -19.98
CA PRO A 549 -6.83 24.02 -18.94
C PRO A 549 -6.20 23.89 -17.56
N SER A 550 -5.90 25.02 -16.92
CA SER A 550 -5.62 25.09 -15.50
C SER A 550 -6.96 25.00 -14.76
N LEU A 551 -7.10 24.02 -13.88
CA LEU A 551 -8.19 24.00 -12.90
C LEU A 551 -8.06 25.25 -12.01
N THR A 552 -8.83 26.29 -12.30
CA THR A 552 -9.00 27.46 -11.43
C THR A 552 -9.95 27.04 -10.30
N ILE A 553 -9.39 26.44 -9.25
CA ILE A 553 -10.11 26.27 -7.99
C ILE A 553 -9.90 27.56 -7.20
N ILE A 554 -11.05 28.19 -6.92
CA ILE A 554 -11.25 29.43 -6.20
C ILE A 554 -10.68 29.34 -4.78
N ASP A 555 -10.15 30.47 -4.31
CA ASP A 555 -9.63 30.73 -2.97
C ASP A 555 -10.65 30.37 -1.88
N PHE A 556 -10.25 29.50 -0.95
CA PHE A 556 -11.09 28.89 0.08
C PHE A 556 -11.58 29.91 1.14
N ASN A 557 -11.05 31.13 1.13
CA ASN A 557 -11.43 32.18 2.08
C ASN A 557 -12.86 32.72 1.91
N GLU A 558 -13.53 32.48 0.78
CA GLU A 558 -14.90 32.98 0.57
C GLU A 558 -15.99 32.07 1.14
N LEU A 559 -15.73 30.78 1.34
CA LEU A 559 -16.73 29.78 1.78
C LEU A 559 -16.76 29.54 3.29
N THR A 560 -15.74 29.99 4.04
CA THR A 560 -15.64 29.76 5.49
C THR A 560 -15.77 31.05 6.28
N ARG A 561 -16.79 31.88 5.99
CA ARG A 561 -17.16 32.98 6.89
C ARG A 561 -17.70 32.40 8.21
N GLY A 562 -16.80 32.16 9.16
CA GLY A 562 -17.13 32.08 10.60
C GLY A 562 -16.35 31.06 11.43
N GLY A 563 -15.87 29.95 10.85
CA GLY A 563 -15.39 28.80 11.65
C GLY A 563 -13.87 28.61 11.72
N LEU A 564 -13.12 28.92 10.66
CA LEU A 564 -11.72 28.48 10.55
C LEU A 564 -10.71 29.37 11.29
N ASP A 565 -10.98 30.67 11.41
CA ASP A 565 -10.09 31.62 12.10
C ASP A 565 -10.08 31.40 13.62
N VAL A 566 -11.16 30.84 14.17
CA VAL A 566 -11.26 30.50 15.60
C VAL A 566 -10.48 29.22 15.91
N ALA A 567 -10.39 28.28 14.97
CA ALA A 567 -9.71 26.99 15.16
C ALA A 567 -8.19 27.05 14.94
N THR A 568 -7.67 28.00 14.17
CA THR A 568 -6.24 28.06 13.81
C THR A 568 -5.37 28.92 14.72
N GLY A 569 -5.94 29.59 15.73
CA GLY A 569 -5.18 30.24 16.81
C GLY A 569 -4.13 31.27 16.37
N ARG A 570 -4.21 31.79 15.14
CA ARG A 570 -3.30 32.84 14.65
C ARG A 570 -3.79 34.20 15.12
N ARG A 571 -3.41 34.57 16.35
CA ARG A 571 -3.44 35.99 16.76
C ARG A 571 -2.48 36.77 15.86
N ALA A 572 -3.03 37.62 14.99
CA ALA A 572 -2.27 38.61 14.26
C ALA A 572 -1.44 39.46 15.24
N ALA A 573 -0.11 39.46 15.05
CA ALA A 573 0.81 40.28 15.81
C ALA A 573 0.60 41.76 15.45
N ARG A 574 0.20 42.58 16.43
CA ARG A 574 0.34 44.04 16.32
C ARG A 574 1.79 44.46 16.60
N PRO A 575 2.32 45.48 15.90
CA PRO A 575 3.69 45.92 16.12
C PRO A 575 3.84 46.58 17.50
N ARG A 576 4.89 46.22 18.24
CA ARG A 576 5.23 46.80 19.55
C ARG A 576 6.11 48.03 19.35
N ASP A 577 5.61 49.17 19.77
CA ASP A 577 6.40 50.37 20.05
C ASP A 577 7.29 50.17 21.28
N ARG A 578 8.50 50.71 21.17
CA ARG A 578 9.49 50.84 22.25
C ARG A 578 9.10 51.99 23.18
N ALA A 579 8.94 51.71 24.47
CA ALA A 579 9.23 52.70 25.52
C ALA A 579 9.60 51.99 26.84
N ALA A 580 10.42 52.68 27.62
CA ALA A 580 11.29 52.14 28.65
C ALA A 580 10.80 52.43 30.10
N ARG A 581 11.46 51.73 31.04
CA ARG A 581 11.85 52.12 32.42
C ARG A 581 11.06 51.61 33.65
N ARG A 582 11.88 51.00 34.54
CA ARG A 582 12.00 51.14 36.03
C ARG A 582 10.97 50.39 36.91
N SER A 583 11.41 49.33 37.62
CA SER A 583 11.89 49.27 39.04
C SER A 583 10.70 49.20 40.03
N THR A 584 10.55 48.29 40.98
CA THR A 584 11.46 47.82 42.05
C THR A 584 10.87 46.59 42.78
N SER A 585 11.76 45.71 43.28
CA SER A 585 11.72 44.91 44.54
C SER A 585 10.42 44.31 45.11
N VAL A 586 10.44 43.02 45.46
CA VAL A 586 10.67 42.46 46.82
C VAL A 586 10.41 40.93 46.77
N SER A 587 11.35 40.16 47.34
CA SER A 587 11.24 38.74 47.73
C SER A 587 11.13 38.69 49.27
N PRO A 588 10.64 37.62 49.96
CA PRO A 588 11.37 36.33 49.97
C PRO A 588 10.55 35.04 50.28
N HIS A 589 11.29 33.91 50.27
CA HIS A 589 11.03 32.60 50.91
C HIS A 589 10.00 31.67 50.24
N ARG A 590 10.24 30.36 50.01
CA ARG A 590 10.99 29.34 50.78
C ARG A 590 11.44 28.19 49.83
N ARG A 591 12.65 27.68 50.04
CA ARG A 591 13.13 26.36 49.57
C ARG A 591 12.64 25.28 50.53
N PHE A 592 12.36 24.06 50.06
CA PHE A 592 12.72 22.84 50.77
C PHE A 592 12.96 21.68 49.79
N ALA A 593 14.00 20.91 50.12
CA ALA A 593 14.59 19.85 49.34
C ALA A 593 14.13 18.45 49.81
N CYS A 594 14.18 17.52 48.85
CA CYS A 594 14.55 16.11 48.94
C CYS A 594 15.16 15.61 50.27
N ARG A 595 14.71 14.45 50.78
CA ARG A 595 15.50 13.18 50.89
C ARG A 595 14.91 12.12 51.85
N ASN A 596 15.19 10.85 51.48
CA ASN A 596 15.60 9.71 52.32
C ASN A 596 14.52 8.90 53.11
N ARG A 597 14.40 7.59 52.81
CA ARG A 597 15.00 6.40 53.50
C ARG A 597 14.00 5.84 54.54
N SER A 598 13.87 4.56 54.87
CA SER A 598 14.70 3.35 54.75
C SER A 598 13.89 2.14 55.29
N SER A 599 14.31 0.91 54.92
CA SER A 599 14.42 -0.32 55.76
C SER A 599 13.13 -0.90 56.41
N SER A 600 12.89 -2.22 56.58
CA SER A 600 13.78 -3.34 56.90
C SER A 600 13.04 -4.70 56.90
N GLN A 601 13.78 -5.76 56.54
CA GLN A 601 13.91 -7.08 57.20
C GLN A 601 12.89 -8.24 57.06
N HIS A 602 13.48 -9.39 56.65
CA HIS A 602 13.38 -10.79 57.16
C HIS A 602 12.01 -11.53 57.17
N ALA A 603 11.88 -12.85 57.04
CA ALA A 603 12.66 -14.01 56.59
C ALA A 603 11.76 -15.28 56.72
N PHE A 604 12.12 -16.39 56.04
CA PHE A 604 11.63 -17.79 56.22
C PHE A 604 10.14 -18.07 55.84
N SER A 605 9.72 -19.21 55.28
CA SER A 605 10.22 -20.59 55.35
C SER A 605 9.74 -21.46 54.17
N ARG A 606 10.48 -22.56 53.92
CA ARG A 606 10.17 -23.69 53.03
C ARG A 606 9.24 -24.72 53.70
N LYS A 607 8.47 -25.44 52.86
CA LYS A 607 8.11 -26.90 52.84
C LYS A 607 6.64 -27.04 52.41
N LYS A 608 6.10 -28.11 51.82
CA LYS A 608 6.50 -29.35 51.12
C LYS A 608 5.17 -30.16 51.05
N LEU A 609 4.88 -30.89 49.97
CA LEU A 609 3.89 -31.99 49.87
C LEU A 609 2.40 -31.70 50.11
N ALA A 610 1.60 -31.77 49.04
CA ALA A 610 0.67 -32.89 48.77
C ALA A 610 0.33 -32.86 47.27
#